data_AF-A0A968SB93-F1
#
_entry.id   AF-A0A968SB93-F1
#
_cell.length_a   1.000
_cell.length_b   1.000
_cell.length_c   1.000
_cell.angle_alpha   90.00
_cell.angle_beta   90.00
_cell.angle_gamma   90.00
#
_symmetry.space_group_name_H-M   'P 1'
#
loop_
_entity.id
_entity.type
_entity.pdbx_description
1 polymer ?
#
loop_
_entity_poly.entity_id
_entity_poly.type
_entity_poly.pdbx_seq_one_letter_code
_entity_poly.pdbx_strand_id
1 'polypeptide(L)' 'MLNLEYLTNQDGQPTAVVIPIEIWRQLLPFENASLENLSNAIEDYCLNKAMDEGKKGPLYSQDEAKAFLED' A
#
# COMPACT_ATOMS: atom_id res chain seq x y z
N MET A 1 0.59 -8.23 14.98
CA MET A 1 1.69 -8.36 13.99
C MET A 1 1.09 -9.00 12.75
N LEU A 2 1.36 -8.43 11.57
CA LEU A 2 0.99 -9.06 10.30
C LEU A 2 2.00 -10.19 10.08
N ASN A 3 1.57 -11.45 10.24
CA ASN A 3 2.43 -12.62 10.03
C ASN A 3 2.61 -12.83 8.51
N LEU A 4 3.46 -12.01 7.90
CA LEU A 4 3.87 -12.17 6.52
C LEU A 4 4.99 -13.19 6.46
N GLU A 5 4.82 -14.23 5.65
CA GLU A 5 5.84 -15.24 5.41
C GLU A 5 6.44 -15.08 4.01
N TYR A 6 7.69 -15.48 3.82
CA TYR A 6 8.36 -15.42 2.53
C TYR A 6 8.66 -16.82 2.04
N LEU A 7 8.28 -17.10 0.79
CA LEU A 7 8.73 -18.30 0.08
C LEU A 7 10.10 -17.99 -0.51
N THR A 8 11.05 -18.91 -0.34
CA THR A 8 12.41 -18.79 -0.85
C THR A 8 12.70 -19.83 -1.93
N ASN A 9 13.58 -19.51 -2.87
CA ASN A 9 14.14 -20.49 -3.78
C ASN A 9 15.17 -21.40 -3.06
N GLN A 10 15.79 -22.29 -3.83
CA GLN A 10 16.80 -23.24 -3.33
C GLN A 10 18.07 -22.55 -2.79
N ASP A 11 18.35 -21.32 -3.23
CA ASP A 11 19.47 -20.50 -2.78
C ASP A 11 19.12 -19.65 -1.54
N GLY A 12 17.91 -19.81 -0.99
CA GLY A 12 17.42 -19.03 0.15
C GLY A 12 16.99 -17.61 -0.20
N GLN A 13 16.91 -17.24 -1.48
CA GLN A 13 16.45 -15.92 -1.91
C GLN A 13 14.91 -15.87 -1.95
N PRO A 14 14.28 -14.84 -1.37
CA PRO A 14 12.83 -14.68 -1.43
C PRO A 14 12.31 -14.59 -2.87
N THR A 15 11.27 -15.36 -3.19
CA THR A 15 10.61 -15.38 -4.50
C THR A 15 9.15 -14.96 -4.45
N ALA A 16 8.49 -15.12 -3.30
CA ALA A 16 7.13 -14.68 -3.10
C ALA A 16 6.86 -14.36 -1.63
N VAL A 17 5.77 -13.64 -1.37
CA VAL A 17 5.23 -13.37 -0.04
C VAL A 17 3.90 -14.09 0.13
N VAL A 18 3.69 -14.71 1.29
CA VAL A 18 2.42 -15.28 1.71
C VAL A 18 1.71 -14.24 2.55
N ILE A 19 0.59 -13.74 2.02
CA ILE A 19 -0.27 -12.78 2.71
C ILE A 19 -1.45 -13.56 3.31
N PRO A 20 -1.68 -13.49 4.63
CA PRO A 20 -2.87 -14.08 5.25
C PRO A 20 -4.16 -13.64 4.56
N ILE A 21 -5.10 -14.58 4.40
CA ILE A 21 -6.31 -14.36 3.59
C ILE A 21 -7.19 -13.22 4.11
N GLU A 22 -7.16 -12.96 5.42
CA GLU A 22 -7.88 -11.87 6.06
C GLU A 22 -7.36 -10.50 5.64
N ILE A 23 -6.05 -10.39 5.39
CA ILE A 23 -5.42 -9.16 4.88
C ILE A 23 -5.62 -9.07 3.38
N TRP A 24 -5.44 -10.18 2.66
CA TRP A 24 -5.64 -10.24 1.21
C TRP A 24 -7.05 -9.77 0.82
N ARG A 25 -8.09 -10.21 1.54
CA ARG A 25 -9.49 -9.81 1.31
C ARG A 25 -9.77 -8.33 1.57
N GLN A 26 -8.96 -7.65 2.38
CA GLN A 26 -9.08 -6.20 2.59
C GLN A 26 -8.53 -5.42 1.39
N LEU A 27 -7.52 -5.98 0.71
CA LEU A 27 -6.95 -5.38 -0.51
C LEU A 27 -7.80 -5.73 -1.73
N LEU A 28 -8.26 -6.98 -1.83
CA LEU A 28 -9.03 -7.48 -2.96
C LEU A 28 -10.24 -8.30 -2.48
N PRO A 29 -11.46 -7.74 -2.50
CA PRO A 29 -12.64 -8.42 -2.03
C PRO A 29 -13.19 -9.50 -3.01
N PHE A 30 -12.55 -9.71 -4.16
CA PHE A 30 -13.01 -10.64 -5.20
C PHE A 30 -11.97 -11.74 -5.48
N GLU A 31 -12.43 -13.00 -5.57
CA GLU A 31 -11.55 -14.18 -5.61
C GLU A 31 -10.72 -14.33 -6.91
N ASN A 32 -11.12 -13.68 -8.02
CA ASN A 32 -10.47 -13.80 -9.33
C ASN A 32 -10.06 -12.43 -9.91
N ALA A 33 -9.38 -11.60 -9.12
CA ALA A 33 -8.89 -10.31 -9.59
C ALA A 33 -7.76 -10.48 -10.62
N SER A 34 -7.84 -9.75 -11.74
CA SER A 34 -6.70 -9.61 -12.66
C SER A 34 -5.53 -8.88 -11.98
N LEU A 35 -4.33 -9.00 -12.54
CA LEU A 35 -3.16 -8.23 -12.06
C LEU A 35 -3.42 -6.72 -12.10
N GLU A 36 -4.17 -6.25 -13.10
CA GLU A 36 -4.58 -4.85 -13.22
C GLU A 36 -5.48 -4.43 -12.06
N ASN A 37 -6.49 -5.26 -11.73
CA ASN A 37 -7.37 -4.99 -10.59
C ASN A 37 -6.59 -4.99 -9.26
N LEU A 38 -5.60 -5.88 -9.12
CA LEU A 38 -4.71 -5.89 -7.97
C LEU A 38 -3.88 -4.60 -7.87
N SER A 39 -3.28 -4.16 -8.99
CA SER A 39 -2.49 -2.93 -9.04
C SER A 39 -3.33 -1.73 -8.62
N ASN A 40 -4.52 -1.58 -9.20
CA ASN A 40 -5.43 -0.47 -8.90
C ASN A 40 -5.86 -0.49 -7.43
N ALA A 41 -6.21 -1.66 -6.88
CA ALA A 41 -6.62 -1.77 -5.49
C ALA A 41 -5.50 -1.44 -4.50
N ILE A 42 -4.25 -1.82 -4.81
CA ILE A 42 -3.08 -1.42 -4.02
C ILE A 42 -2.87 0.09 -4.09
N GLU A 43 -2.96 0.69 -5.28
CA GLU A 43 -2.83 2.13 -5.46
C GLU A 43 -3.88 2.89 -4.66
N ASP A 44 -5.15 2.49 -4.78
CA ASP A 44 -6.26 3.08 -4.04
C ASP A 44 -6.06 2.95 -2.52
N TYR A 45 -5.65 1.78 -2.02
CA TYR A 45 -5.38 1.58 -0.60
C TYR A 45 -4.26 2.51 -0.09
N CYS A 46 -3.15 2.57 -0.82
CA CYS A 46 -2.01 3.41 -0.47
C CYS A 46 -2.38 4.90 -0.49
N LEU A 47 -3.08 5.35 -1.52
CA LEU A 47 -3.50 6.74 -1.67
C LEU A 47 -4.47 7.16 -0.56
N ASN A 48 -5.47 6.31 -0.28
CA ASN A 48 -6.43 6.59 0.80
C ASN A 48 -5.73 6.69 2.17
N LYS A 49 -4.78 5.79 2.44
CA LYS A 49 -4.00 5.85 3.67
C LYS A 49 -3.15 7.12 3.76
N ALA A 50 -2.48 7.50 2.66
CA ALA A 50 -1.71 8.74 2.60
C ALA A 50 -2.60 9.98 2.82
N MET A 51 -3.81 9.98 2.26
CA MET A 51 -4.79 11.04 2.49
C MET A 51 -5.26 11.11 3.95
N ASP A 52 -5.52 9.96 4.59
CA ASP A 52 -5.90 9.91 6.00
C ASP A 52 -4.77 10.35 6.95
N GLU A 53 -3.52 10.09 6.59
CA GLU A 53 -2.35 10.64 7.27
C GLU A 53 -2.24 12.14 7.04
N GLY A 54 -2.43 12.60 5.79
CA GLY A 54 -2.43 14.01 5.41
C GLY A 54 -3.49 14.84 6.15
N LYS A 55 -4.68 14.29 6.41
CA LYS A 55 -5.74 14.94 7.22
C LYS A 55 -5.28 15.32 8.64
N LYS A 56 -4.27 14.62 9.18
CA LYS A 56 -3.70 14.90 10.51
C LYS A 56 -2.61 15.97 10.47
N GLY A 57 -2.12 16.32 9.28
CA GLY A 57 -1.13 17.35 9.06
C GLY A 57 -1.73 18.76 9.05
N PRO A 58 -0.86 19.78 9.10
CA PRO A 58 -1.28 21.17 8.96
C PRO A 58 -1.83 21.43 7.55
N LEU A 59 -2.85 22.28 7.45
CA LEU A 59 -3.32 22.82 6.18
C LEU A 59 -2.51 24.06 5.83
N TYR A 60 -1.64 23.94 4.83
CA TYR A 60 -0.86 25.06 4.34
C TYR A 60 -1.64 25.92 3.36
N SER A 61 -1.40 27.23 3.40
CA SER A 61 -1.70 28.12 2.29
C SER A 61 -0.86 27.77 1.06
N GLN A 62 -1.22 28.31 -0.10
CA GLN A 62 -0.50 28.04 -1.34
C GLN A 62 1.00 28.38 -1.24
N ASP A 63 1.35 29.49 -0.58
CA ASP A 63 2.74 29.94 -0.45
C ASP A 63 3.54 29.05 0.52
N GLU A 64 2.94 28.69 1.66
CA GLU A 64 3.53 27.74 2.61
C GLU A 64 3.76 26.36 1.99
N ALA A 65 2.80 25.88 1.18
CA ALA A 65 2.93 24.60 0.48
C ALA A 65 4.05 24.63 -0.57
N LYS A 66 4.22 25.74 -1.30
CA LYS A 66 5.33 25.91 -2.24
C LYS A 66 6.67 25.91 -1.52
N ALA A 67 6.79 26.67 -0.43
CA ALA A 67 8.01 26.70 0.36
C ALA A 67 8.37 25.30 0.90
N PHE A 68 7.39 24.52 1.36
CA PHE A 68 7.59 23.14 1.82
C PHE A 68 8.08 22.17 0.73
N LEU A 69 7.70 22.38 -0.53
CA LEU A 69 8.11 21.52 -1.66
C LEU A 69 9.48 21.87 -2.23
N GLU A 70 10.01 23.05 -1.92
CA GLU A 70 11.31 23.53 -2.39
C GLU A 70 12.47 23.22 -1.42
N ASP A 71 12.16 22.75 -0.20
CA ASP A 71 13.09 22.24 0.82
C ASP A 71 13.40 20.74 0.63
#